data_AF-A0A485B4L7-F1
#
_entry.id   AF-A0A485B4L7-F1
#
_cell.length_a   1.000
_cell.length_b   1.000
_cell.length_c   1.000
_cell.angle_alpha   90.00
_cell.angle_beta   90.00
_cell.angle_gamma   90.00
#
_symmetry.space_group_name_H-M   'P 1'
#
loop_
_entity.id
_entity.type
_entity.pdbx_description
1 polymer ?
#
loop_
_entity_poly.entity_id
_entity_poly.type
_entity_poly.pdbx_seq_one_letter_code
_entity_poly.pdbx_strand_id
1 'polypeptide(L)'
;MPAAALAFFDDEAVEQDEESLFLWMRAHPYDDLVVLDITASEQLADQYLDFASHGFHVISANKLAGASSSDKYRQIHDAFEKTGRHWLYNATVGAGLPVNHTVRDLIDSGDSILAISGIFSRDALLAVPAV
;
A
#
# COMPACT_ATOMS: atom_id res chain seq x y z
N MET A 1 -11.35 7.55 14.94
CA MET A 1 -12.22 6.40 15.28
C MET A 1 -13.07 6.07 14.04
N PRO A 2 -12.95 4.88 13.44
CA PRO A 2 -13.64 4.52 12.19
C PRO A 2 -15.17 4.70 12.23
N ALA A 3 -15.77 4.54 13.41
CA ALA A 3 -17.20 4.73 13.63
C ALA A 3 -17.71 6.15 13.33
N ALA A 4 -16.87 7.18 13.53
CA ALA A 4 -17.24 8.55 13.20
C ALA A 4 -17.23 8.78 11.69
N ALA A 5 -16.21 8.27 10.97
CA ALA A 5 -16.11 8.42 9.52
C ALA A 5 -17.29 7.77 8.78
N LEU A 6 -17.76 6.61 9.24
CA LEU A 6 -18.94 5.95 8.67
C LEU A 6 -20.24 6.71 8.96
N ALA A 7 -20.35 7.35 10.12
CA ALA A 7 -21.55 8.09 10.49
C ALA A 7 -21.77 9.35 9.65
N PHE A 8 -20.70 9.92 9.09
CA PHE A 8 -20.75 11.11 8.23
C PHE A 8 -20.55 10.77 6.74
N PHE A 9 -20.33 9.51 6.38
CA PHE A 9 -20.01 9.14 5.00
C PHE A 9 -21.11 9.58 4.03
N ASP A 10 -22.37 9.30 4.34
CA ASP A 10 -23.50 9.65 3.46
C ASP A 10 -23.70 11.18 3.34
N ASP A 11 -23.25 11.96 4.32
CA ASP A 11 -23.42 13.41 4.38
C ASP A 11 -22.21 14.19 3.84
N GLU A 12 -21.00 13.64 3.96
CA GLU A 12 -19.74 14.30 3.64
C GLU A 12 -18.98 13.67 2.46
N ALA A 13 -19.31 12.44 2.04
CA ALA A 13 -18.66 11.83 0.90
C ALA A 13 -19.05 12.57 -0.39
N VAL A 14 -18.02 12.94 -1.15
CA VAL A 14 -18.21 13.55 -2.47
C VAL A 14 -17.69 12.57 -3.50
N GLU A 15 -18.58 12.15 -4.40
CA GLU A 15 -18.17 11.39 -5.59
C GLU A 15 -17.35 12.31 -6.48
N GLN A 16 -16.13 11.90 -6.78
CA GLN A 16 -15.20 12.63 -7.63
C GLN A 16 -14.72 11.69 -8.73
N ASP A 17 -14.67 12.18 -9.96
CA ASP A 17 -13.91 11.50 -10.99
C ASP A 17 -12.41 11.56 -10.66
N GLU A 18 -11.65 10.64 -11.25
CA GLU A 18 -10.24 10.47 -10.95
C GLU A 18 -9.45 11.77 -11.18
N GLU A 19 -9.66 12.46 -12.30
CA GLU A 19 -8.93 13.67 -12.67
C GLU A 19 -9.23 14.83 -11.70
N SER A 20 -10.50 15.03 -11.36
CA SER A 20 -10.92 16.05 -10.39
C SER A 20 -10.36 15.77 -8.99
N LEU A 21 -10.33 14.51 -8.56
CA LEU A 21 -9.74 14.11 -7.29
C LEU A 21 -8.25 14.43 -7.25
N PHE A 22 -7.51 14.07 -8.29
CA PHE A 22 -6.08 14.38 -8.38
C PHE A 22 -5.81 15.88 -8.36
N LEU A 23 -6.61 16.67 -9.08
CA LEU A 23 -6.45 18.11 -9.10
C LEU A 23 -6.70 18.73 -7.71
N TRP A 24 -7.74 18.26 -7.00
CA TRP A 24 -8.02 18.67 -5.64
C TRP A 24 -6.89 18.29 -4.68
N MET A 25 -6.39 17.05 -4.77
CA MET A 25 -5.28 16.57 -3.94
C MET A 25 -4.06 17.48 -4.10
N ARG A 26 -3.71 17.87 -5.32
CA ARG A 26 -2.57 18.78 -5.56
C ARG A 26 -2.77 20.19 -5.01
N ALA A 27 -4.01 20.59 -4.76
CA ALA A 27 -4.38 21.92 -4.24
C ALA A 27 -4.85 21.89 -2.78
N HIS A 28 -4.62 20.77 -2.06
CA HIS A 28 -5.15 20.61 -0.71
C HIS A 28 -4.63 21.71 0.25
N PRO A 29 -5.46 22.20 1.19
CA PRO A 29 -5.04 23.25 2.13
C PRO A 29 -4.29 22.71 3.36
N TYR A 30 -4.15 21.39 3.49
CA TYR A 30 -3.58 20.73 4.66
C TYR A 30 -2.04 20.68 4.63
N ASP A 31 -1.41 20.53 5.79
CA ASP A 31 0.05 20.36 5.88
C ASP A 31 0.51 18.96 5.40
N ASP A 32 -0.29 17.93 5.71
CA ASP A 32 -0.03 16.55 5.32
C ASP A 32 -1.30 15.92 4.72
N LEU A 33 -1.11 15.17 3.62
CA LEU A 33 -2.16 14.35 2.99
C LEU A 33 -1.75 12.88 3.02
N VAL A 34 -2.69 12.00 3.40
CA VAL A 34 -2.50 10.54 3.39
C VAL A 34 -3.45 9.90 2.38
N VAL A 35 -2.88 9.25 1.37
CA VAL A 35 -3.61 8.47 0.36
C VAL A 35 -3.76 7.03 0.84
N LEU A 36 -4.99 6.55 0.87
CA LEU A 36 -5.32 5.15 1.17
C LEU A 36 -5.64 4.42 -0.14
N ASP A 37 -4.66 3.74 -0.71
CA ASP A 37 -4.86 2.94 -1.94
C ASP A 37 -5.24 1.50 -1.60
N ILE A 38 -6.54 1.24 -1.65
CA ILE A 38 -7.14 -0.10 -1.47
C ILE A 38 -7.55 -0.74 -2.81
N THR A 39 -7.08 -0.19 -3.93
CA THR A 39 -7.42 -0.66 -5.28
C THR A 39 -6.49 -1.78 -5.74
N ALA A 40 -6.81 -2.33 -6.91
CA ALA A 40 -5.92 -3.19 -7.69
C ALA A 40 -5.51 -2.50 -9.01
N SER A 41 -5.40 -1.17 -9.02
CA SER A 41 -5.10 -0.38 -10.24
C SER A 41 -3.59 -0.24 -10.44
N GLU A 42 -3.09 -0.66 -11.61
CA GLU A 42 -1.68 -0.42 -11.99
C GLU A 42 -1.44 1.06 -12.29
N GLN A 43 -2.40 1.72 -12.94
CA GLN A 43 -2.34 3.12 -13.31
C GLN A 43 -2.21 4.02 -12.08
N LEU A 44 -2.90 3.69 -10.98
CA LEU A 44 -2.78 4.42 -9.72
C LEU A 44 -1.42 4.16 -9.05
N ALA A 45 -0.92 2.92 -9.11
CA ALA A 45 0.40 2.55 -8.60
C ALA A 45 1.55 3.27 -9.35
N ASP A 46 1.38 3.56 -10.64
CA ASP A 46 2.33 4.34 -11.44
C ASP A 46 2.49 5.77 -10.94
N GLN A 47 1.47 6.32 -10.28
CA GLN A 47 1.46 7.71 -9.79
C GLN A 47 2.11 7.87 -8.40
N TYR A 48 2.61 6.79 -7.80
CA TYR A 48 3.21 6.86 -6.46
C TYR A 48 4.47 7.74 -6.41
N LEU A 49 5.23 7.81 -7.50
CA LEU A 49 6.35 8.74 -7.63
C LEU A 49 5.88 10.20 -7.60
N ASP A 50 4.76 10.49 -8.28
CA ASP A 50 4.16 11.81 -8.26
C ASP A 50 3.59 12.14 -6.89
N PHE A 51 2.98 11.18 -6.19
CA PHE A 51 2.54 11.36 -4.81
C PHE A 51 3.68 11.73 -3.87
N ALA A 52 4.82 11.03 -3.97
CA ALA A 52 5.99 11.37 -3.18
C ALA A 52 6.48 12.80 -3.48
N SER A 53 6.49 13.20 -4.75
CA SER A 53 6.97 14.54 -5.17
C SER A 53 6.05 15.68 -4.75
N HIS A 54 4.75 15.42 -4.61
CA HIS A 54 3.77 16.38 -4.09
C HIS A 54 3.68 16.38 -2.55
N GLY A 55 4.49 15.56 -1.86
CA GLY A 55 4.54 15.53 -0.41
C GLY A 55 3.43 14.70 0.24
N PHE A 56 2.80 13.78 -0.50
CA PHE A 56 1.76 12.92 0.04
C PHE A 56 2.36 11.68 0.70
N HIS A 57 1.71 11.20 1.74
CA HIS A 57 1.94 9.87 2.30
C HIS A 57 1.02 8.86 1.61
N VAL A 58 1.45 7.61 1.49
CA VAL A 58 0.66 6.53 0.89
C VAL A 58 0.62 5.33 1.84
N ILE A 59 -0.59 4.86 2.13
CA ILE A 59 -0.84 3.56 2.77
C ILE A 59 -1.56 2.71 1.74
N SER A 60 -0.96 1.57 1.37
CA SER A 60 -1.42 0.79 0.23
C SER A 60 -1.65 -0.69 0.57
N ALA A 61 -2.81 -1.20 0.13
CA ALA A 61 -3.07 -2.63 -0.04
C ALA A 61 -2.89 -3.08 -1.50
N ASN A 62 -2.63 -2.14 -2.42
CA ASN A 62 -2.36 -2.40 -3.83
C ASN A 62 -1.02 -3.12 -3.98
N LYS A 63 -1.09 -4.35 -4.48
CA LYS A 63 0.07 -5.24 -4.60
C LYS A 63 0.94 -4.91 -5.82
N LEU A 64 0.42 -4.18 -6.80
CA LEU A 64 1.08 -3.99 -8.09
C LEU A 64 2.31 -3.10 -7.96
N ALA A 65 2.27 -2.07 -7.11
CA ALA A 65 3.44 -1.24 -6.80
C ALA A 65 4.58 -2.07 -6.17
N GLY A 66 4.26 -2.89 -5.17
CA GLY A 66 5.21 -3.72 -4.45
C GLY A 66 5.69 -4.97 -5.21
N ALA A 67 4.90 -5.45 -6.17
CA ALA A 67 5.23 -6.59 -7.03
C ALA A 67 5.80 -6.17 -8.41
N SER A 68 6.06 -4.88 -8.60
CA SER A 68 6.65 -4.36 -9.83
C SER A 68 8.12 -4.75 -9.99
N SER A 69 8.76 -4.33 -11.08
CA SER A 69 10.20 -4.56 -11.27
C SER A 69 11.01 -4.02 -10.10
N SER A 70 12.12 -4.68 -9.76
CA SER A 70 12.97 -4.25 -8.64
C SER A 70 13.45 -2.81 -8.77
N ASP A 71 13.61 -2.31 -10.00
CA ASP A 71 13.99 -0.93 -10.25
C ASP A 71 12.85 0.05 -9.93
N LYS A 72 11.62 -0.25 -10.37
CA LYS A 72 10.45 0.59 -10.07
C LYS A 72 10.16 0.60 -8.57
N TYR A 73 10.20 -0.55 -7.92
CA TYR A 73 10.06 -0.65 -6.46
C TYR A 73 11.07 0.25 -5.73
N ARG A 74 12.36 0.18 -6.11
CA ARG A 74 13.41 1.01 -5.52
C ARG A 74 13.18 2.50 -5.79
N GLN A 75 12.80 2.87 -7.01
CA GLN A 75 12.51 4.26 -7.35
C GLN A 75 11.39 4.84 -6.47
N ILE A 76 10.32 4.08 -6.26
CA ILE A 76 9.22 4.52 -5.40
C ILE A 76 9.73 4.66 -3.96
N HIS A 77 10.40 3.65 -3.41
CA HIS A 77 10.92 3.71 -2.05
C HIS A 77 11.86 4.92 -1.84
N ASP A 78 12.82 5.11 -2.75
CA ASP A 78 13.76 6.23 -2.72
C ASP A 78 13.05 7.58 -2.82
N ALA A 79 11.98 7.69 -3.61
CA ALA A 79 11.23 8.94 -3.76
C ALA A 79 10.58 9.35 -2.44
N PHE A 80 9.91 8.41 -1.75
CA PHE A 80 9.30 8.66 -0.44
C PHE A 80 10.35 9.00 0.62
N GLU A 81 11.48 8.27 0.63
CA GLU A 81 12.57 8.57 1.57
C GLU A 81 13.16 9.97 1.34
N LYS A 82 13.43 10.34 0.08
CA LYS A 82 13.99 11.67 -0.28
C LYS A 82 13.08 12.83 0.07
N THR A 83 11.76 12.65 0.01
CA THR A 83 10.79 13.71 0.34
C THR A 83 10.34 13.71 1.80
N GLY A 84 10.89 12.80 2.62
CA GLY A 84 10.49 12.63 4.02
C GLY A 84 9.07 12.10 4.18
N ARG A 85 8.54 11.42 3.15
CA ARG A 85 7.20 10.86 3.13
C ARG A 85 7.21 9.36 3.35
N HIS A 86 6.04 8.82 3.67
CA HIS A 86 5.91 7.42 4.02
C HIS A 86 5.09 6.69 2.96
N TRP A 87 5.67 5.61 2.45
CA TRP A 87 4.94 4.59 1.71
C TRP A 87 4.87 3.31 2.55
N LEU A 88 3.69 3.01 3.09
CA LEU A 88 3.44 1.85 3.93
C LEU A 88 2.63 0.82 3.13
N TYR A 89 3.18 -0.37 2.92
CA TYR A 89 2.55 -1.41 2.12
C TYR A 89 2.62 -2.78 2.84
N ASN A 90 1.94 -2.88 3.98
CA ASN A 90 2.07 -4.05 4.87
C ASN A 90 1.03 -5.17 4.63
N ALA A 91 0.10 -5.00 3.67
CA ALA A 91 -1.03 -5.92 3.44
C ALA A 91 -0.89 -6.79 2.18
N THR A 92 0.29 -6.88 1.58
CA THR A 92 0.47 -7.51 0.27
C THR A 92 0.65 -9.04 0.33
N VAL A 93 1.18 -9.58 1.43
CA VAL A 93 1.41 -11.02 1.63
C VAL A 93 0.62 -11.52 2.85
N GLY A 94 -0.32 -12.44 2.65
CA GLY A 94 -1.06 -13.08 3.76
C GLY A 94 -2.14 -12.22 4.45
N ALA A 95 -2.61 -11.14 3.80
CA ALA A 95 -3.53 -10.17 4.39
C ALA A 95 -2.90 -9.43 5.59
N GLY A 96 -3.55 -9.41 6.76
CA GLY A 96 -3.04 -8.73 7.97
C GLY A 96 -1.95 -9.50 8.72
N LEU A 97 -1.42 -10.59 8.16
CA LEU A 97 -0.32 -11.33 8.76
C LEU A 97 0.98 -10.49 8.66
N PRO A 98 1.77 -10.35 9.74
CA PRO A 98 2.95 -9.51 9.78
C PRO A 98 4.16 -10.15 9.08
N VAL A 99 3.96 -10.80 7.92
CA VAL A 99 5.01 -11.56 7.22
C VAL A 99 6.23 -10.69 6.91
N ASN A 100 6.01 -9.47 6.41
CA ASN A 100 7.09 -8.54 6.10
C ASN A 100 7.86 -8.12 7.35
N HIS A 101 7.17 -7.92 8.47
CA HIS A 101 7.80 -7.57 9.75
C HIS A 101 8.63 -8.75 10.28
N THR A 102 8.09 -9.97 10.28
CA THR A 102 8.84 -11.17 10.70
C THR A 102 10.10 -11.37 9.86
N VAL A 103 10.01 -11.17 8.55
CA VAL A 103 11.19 -11.25 7.66
C VAL A 103 12.22 -10.18 8.00
N ARG A 104 11.78 -8.94 8.26
CA ARG A 104 12.67 -7.83 8.59
C ARG A 104 13.36 -8.02 9.93
N ASP A 105 12.62 -8.48 10.94
CA ASP A 105 13.15 -8.78 12.26
C ASP A 105 14.23 -9.87 12.21
N LEU A 106 14.05 -10.91 11.38
CA LEU A 106 15.05 -11.95 11.17
C LEU A 106 16.31 -11.42 10.46
N ILE A 107 16.15 -10.51 9.50
CA ILE A 107 17.30 -9.88 8.84
C ILE A 107 18.04 -8.97 9.83
N ASP A 108 17.31 -8.19 10.62
CA ASP A 108 17.87 -7.23 11.57
C ASP A 108 18.50 -7.92 12.80
N SER A 109 18.08 -9.15 13.15
CA SER A 109 18.73 -10.01 14.16
C SER A 109 20.03 -10.67 13.66
N GLY A 110 20.34 -10.55 12.37
CA GLY A 110 21.50 -11.18 11.73
C GLY A 110 21.25 -12.63 11.29
N ASP A 111 20.00 -13.10 11.33
CA ASP A 111 19.64 -14.42 10.83
C ASP A 111 19.64 -14.45 9.30
N SER A 112 20.12 -15.56 8.73
CA SER A 112 20.09 -15.78 7.28
C SER A 112 18.86 -16.58 6.88
N ILE A 113 17.98 -15.97 6.07
CA ILE A 113 16.78 -16.65 5.56
C ILE A 113 17.16 -17.62 4.44
N LEU A 114 17.07 -18.92 4.71
CA LEU A 114 17.39 -19.98 3.75
C LEU A 114 16.25 -20.27 2.77
N ALA A 115 15.00 -20.21 3.22
CA ALA A 115 13.80 -20.39 2.40
C ALA A 115 12.56 -19.81 3.08
N ILE A 116 11.59 -19.31 2.29
CA ILE A 116 10.25 -18.93 2.75
C ILE A 116 9.25 -19.75 1.93
N SER A 117 8.39 -20.52 2.62
CA SER A 117 7.34 -21.35 2.01
C SER A 117 5.98 -21.02 2.63
N GLY A 118 4.94 -20.94 1.80
CA GLY A 118 3.58 -20.70 2.26
C GLY A 118 2.58 -20.61 1.10
N ILE A 119 1.29 -20.67 1.43
CA ILE A 119 0.19 -20.47 0.47
C ILE A 119 -0.25 -19.01 0.58
N PHE A 120 -0.08 -18.23 -0.49
CA PHE A 120 -0.30 -16.79 -0.48
C PHE A 120 -1.39 -16.31 -1.46
N SER A 121 -2.29 -17.20 -1.89
CA SER A 121 -3.47 -16.88 -2.72
C SER A 121 -4.77 -17.00 -1.91
N ARG A 122 -5.74 -16.13 -2.19
CA ARG A 122 -7.09 -16.20 -1.57
C ARG A 122 -7.94 -17.33 -2.14
N ASP A 123 -7.60 -17.82 -3.34
CA ASP A 123 -8.41 -18.76 -4.13
C ASP A 123 -7.90 -20.21 -4.08
N ALA A 124 -6.89 -20.51 -3.24
CA ALA A 124 -6.47 -21.88 -3.02
C ALA A 124 -7.52 -22.64 -2.20
N LEU A 125 -8.55 -23.16 -2.87
CA LEU A 125 -9.44 -24.17 -2.29
C LEU A 125 -8.61 -25.45 -2.04
N LEU A 126 -8.25 -25.68 -0.78
CA LEU A 126 -7.58 -26.90 -0.35
C LEU A 126 -8.62 -28.04 -0.28
N ALA A 127 -8.81 -28.78 -1.37
CA ALA A 127 -9.47 -30.08 -1.30
C ALA A 127 -8.48 -31.08 -0.69
N VAL A 128 -8.58 -31.30 0.62
CA VAL A 128 -7.89 -32.41 1.27
C VAL A 128 -8.73 -33.67 1.01
N PRO A 129 -8.24 -34.68 0.27
CA PRO A 129 -8.94 -35.95 0.20
C PRO A 129 -8.92 -36.56 1.60
N ALA A 130 -10.10 -36.88 2.13
CA ALA A 130 -10.19 -37.77 3.27
C ALA A 130 -9.65 -39.14 2.83
N VAL A 131 -8.62 -39.64 3.52
CA VAL A 131 -8.27 -41.06 3.52
C VAL A 131 -9.05 -41.72 4.65
#